data_AF-A0A3D4NIV4-F1
#
_entry.id   AF-A0A3D4NIV4-F1
#
_cell.length_a   1.000
_cell.length_b   1.000
_cell.length_c   1.000
_cell.angle_alpha   90.00
_cell.angle_beta   90.00
_cell.angle_gamma   90.00
#
_symmetry.space_group_name_H-M   'P 1'
#
loop_
_entity.id
_entity.type
_entity.pdbx_description
1 polymer ?
#
loop_
_entity_poly.entity_id
_entity_poly.type
_entity_poly.pdbx_seq_one_letter_code
_entity_poly.pdbx_strand_id
1 'polypeptide(L)'
;CLNGHTEPLEGRAQLTARGFKLKQLFPTFEPMKTSFGELNGDADITGRGNSVAKLLGTANGNLKMLINDGAISRELMELAGLNVGNYVVGKIFGDKEVKINCAAADFDIKTGLATTRLFVFDTENAIIYIDGTANMATEQLDLTISPESKGWRLISLRSPLYVRGKFIKPDAGVKAVPLLLRGAGMVALGVIAAPAAGLLALVAPSGGEPNQCAPLLEQMKAGKAPKTVKD
;
A
#
# COMPACT_ATOMS: atom_id res chain seq x y z
N CYS A 1 11.45 -19.41 10.48
CA CYS A 1 12.29 -20.15 11.44
C CYS A 1 12.77 -19.22 12.54
N LEU A 2 12.86 -19.72 13.77
CA LEU A 2 13.42 -18.99 14.91
C LEU A 2 14.65 -19.75 15.41
N ASN A 3 15.77 -19.06 15.61
CA ASN A 3 17.00 -19.62 16.16
C ASN A 3 17.19 -19.12 17.60
N GLY A 4 16.84 -19.98 18.55
CA GLY A 4 16.98 -19.71 19.99
C GLY A 4 18.38 -19.94 20.56
N HIS A 5 19.36 -20.36 19.76
CA HIS A 5 20.75 -20.58 20.24
C HIS A 5 21.57 -19.28 20.27
N THR A 6 20.99 -18.16 19.84
CA THR A 6 21.63 -16.85 19.87
C THR A 6 20.81 -15.91 20.75
N GLU A 7 21.48 -15.01 21.47
CA GLU A 7 20.83 -14.02 22.32
C GLU A 7 21.21 -12.60 21.84
N PRO A 8 20.23 -11.75 21.46
CA PRO A 8 18.79 -12.02 21.40
C PRO A 8 18.44 -13.02 20.28
N LEU A 9 17.27 -13.68 20.42
CA LEU A 9 16.75 -14.66 19.48
C LEU A 9 16.72 -14.12 18.05
N GLU A 10 17.18 -14.92 17.08
CA GLU A 10 17.17 -14.55 15.67
C GLU A 10 15.95 -15.16 14.97
N GLY A 11 15.21 -14.36 14.21
CA GLY A 11 14.08 -14.80 13.40
C GLY A 11 14.33 -14.58 11.92
N ARG A 12 13.92 -15.55 11.10
CA ARG A 12 13.86 -15.44 9.64
C ARG A 12 12.50 -15.89 9.11
N ALA A 13 11.91 -15.11 8.23
CA ALA A 13 10.69 -15.44 7.51
C ALA A 13 10.97 -15.32 6.01
N GLN A 14 10.91 -16.45 5.30
CA GLN A 14 10.84 -16.50 3.85
C GLN A 14 9.46 -17.04 3.48
N LEU A 15 8.62 -16.18 2.92
CA LEU A 15 7.23 -16.45 2.64
C LEU A 15 6.93 -16.17 1.17
N THR A 16 6.17 -17.07 0.56
CA THR A 16 5.68 -16.96 -0.81
C THR A 16 4.19 -17.26 -0.77
N ALA A 17 3.37 -16.27 -1.11
CA ALA A 17 1.93 -16.39 -1.25
C ALA A 17 1.57 -16.38 -2.73
N ARG A 18 0.75 -17.34 -3.17
CA ARG A 18 0.28 -17.44 -4.56
C ARG A 18 -1.20 -17.79 -4.55
N GLY A 19 -2.04 -16.99 -5.21
CA GLY A 19 -3.48 -17.24 -5.33
C GLY A 19 -4.25 -17.21 -4.01
N PHE A 20 -3.78 -16.48 -2.99
CA PHE A 20 -4.42 -16.50 -1.66
C PHE A 20 -5.72 -15.69 -1.67
N LYS A 21 -6.85 -16.37 -1.43
CA LYS A 21 -8.18 -15.75 -1.33
C LYS A 21 -8.45 -15.32 0.10
N LEU A 22 -8.24 -14.04 0.41
CA LEU A 22 -8.28 -13.53 1.78
C LEU A 22 -9.63 -13.74 2.47
N LYS A 23 -10.74 -13.64 1.72
CA LYS A 23 -12.08 -13.95 2.22
C LYS A 23 -12.21 -15.39 2.75
N GLN A 24 -11.54 -16.36 2.14
CA GLN A 24 -11.61 -17.77 2.55
C GLN A 24 -10.68 -18.05 3.73
N LEU A 25 -9.54 -17.36 3.81
CA LEU A 25 -8.56 -17.51 4.88
C LEU A 25 -9.01 -16.82 6.18
N PHE A 26 -9.67 -15.67 6.06
CA PHE A 26 -10.11 -14.85 7.20
C PHE A 26 -11.60 -14.49 7.10
N PRO A 27 -12.50 -15.50 7.06
CA PRO A 27 -13.92 -15.26 6.81
C PRO A 27 -14.62 -14.47 7.93
N THR A 28 -14.02 -14.43 9.12
CA THR A 28 -14.53 -13.71 10.30
C THR A 28 -14.00 -12.28 10.42
N PHE A 29 -13.00 -11.90 9.63
CA PHE A 29 -12.41 -10.55 9.68
C PHE A 29 -13.10 -9.67 8.64
N GLU A 30 -13.96 -8.74 9.10
CA GLU A 30 -14.78 -7.87 8.23
C GLU A 30 -14.00 -7.23 7.05
N PRO A 31 -12.78 -6.67 7.25
CA PRO A 31 -12.00 -6.06 6.17
C PRO A 31 -11.66 -7.02 5.01
N MET A 32 -11.65 -8.33 5.27
CA MET A 32 -11.29 -9.34 4.26
C MET A 32 -12.51 -9.89 3.52
N LYS A 33 -13.74 -9.61 3.98
CA LYS A 33 -14.96 -10.12 3.33
C LYS A 33 -15.22 -9.50 1.95
N THR A 34 -14.73 -8.28 1.73
CA THR A 34 -14.78 -7.59 0.43
C THR A 34 -13.52 -7.80 -0.41
N SER A 35 -12.57 -8.61 0.07
CA SER A 35 -11.42 -9.04 -0.72
C SER A 35 -11.80 -10.27 -1.55
N PHE A 36 -12.37 -10.01 -2.73
CA PHE A 36 -12.73 -11.05 -3.71
C PHE A 36 -11.54 -11.54 -4.53
N GLY A 37 -10.46 -10.77 -4.49
CA GLY A 37 -9.26 -10.97 -5.27
C GLY A 37 -8.28 -12.00 -4.73
N GLU A 38 -7.27 -12.27 -5.54
CA GLU A 38 -6.15 -13.12 -5.18
C GLU A 38 -4.95 -12.28 -4.74
N LEU A 39 -4.39 -12.63 -3.58
CA LEU A 39 -3.14 -12.08 -3.08
C LEU A 39 -1.97 -12.96 -3.51
N ASN A 40 -0.99 -12.32 -4.13
CA ASN A 40 0.31 -12.89 -4.47
C ASN A 40 1.38 -12.05 -3.78
N GLY A 41 2.43 -12.66 -3.24
CA GLY A 41 3.48 -11.90 -2.57
C GLY A 41 4.69 -12.73 -2.20
N ASP A 42 5.82 -12.05 -2.01
CA ASP A 42 7.07 -12.61 -1.51
C ASP A 42 7.58 -11.75 -0.36
N ALA A 43 8.06 -12.38 0.69
CA ALA A 43 8.72 -11.71 1.81
C ALA A 43 9.98 -12.48 2.20
N ASP A 44 11.12 -11.79 2.28
CA ASP A 44 12.32 -12.31 2.94
C ASP A 44 12.73 -11.30 4.00
N ILE A 45 12.51 -11.66 5.26
CA ILE A 45 12.69 -10.80 6.42
C ILE A 45 13.51 -11.54 7.46
N THR A 46 14.55 -10.89 7.97
CA THR A 46 15.33 -11.33 9.13
C THR A 46 15.21 -10.30 10.23
N GLY A 47 15.32 -10.71 11.50
CA GLY A 47 15.26 -9.81 12.64
C GLY A 47 15.82 -10.46 13.90
N ARG A 48 16.05 -9.67 14.94
CA ARG A 48 16.54 -10.15 16.24
C ARG A 48 15.69 -9.60 17.39
N GLY A 49 15.24 -10.46 18.28
CA GLY A 49 14.45 -10.06 19.44
C GLY A 49 13.70 -11.20 20.09
N ASN A 50 13.46 -11.05 21.40
CA ASN A 50 12.71 -12.03 22.19
C ASN A 50 11.19 -11.75 22.18
N SER A 51 10.70 -10.93 21.25
CA SER A 51 9.29 -10.65 21.02
C SER A 51 9.04 -10.29 19.55
N VAL A 52 7.79 -10.41 19.09
CA VAL A 52 7.41 -10.02 17.72
C VAL A 52 7.74 -8.56 17.45
N ALA A 53 7.43 -7.66 18.39
CA ALA A 53 7.76 -6.24 18.27
C ALA A 53 9.27 -6.00 18.13
N LYS A 54 10.12 -6.73 18.87
CA LYS A 54 11.58 -6.59 18.75
C LYS A 54 12.15 -7.21 17.48
N LEU A 55 11.59 -8.33 17.03
CA LEU A 55 11.95 -8.95 15.74
C LEU A 55 11.62 -7.99 14.59
N LEU A 56 10.42 -7.42 14.56
CA LEU A 56 10.01 -6.46 13.54
C LEU A 56 10.76 -5.13 13.66
N GLY A 57 10.99 -4.65 14.89
CA GLY A 57 11.72 -3.40 15.14
C GLY A 57 13.21 -3.46 14.79
N THR A 58 13.78 -4.64 14.55
CA THR A 58 15.16 -4.81 14.05
C THR A 58 15.20 -5.44 12.67
N ALA A 59 14.04 -5.56 12.02
CA ALA A 59 13.92 -6.33 10.80
C ALA A 59 14.73 -5.74 9.65
N ASN A 60 15.31 -6.61 8.83
CA ASN A 60 15.92 -6.27 7.55
C ASN A 60 15.33 -7.18 6.48
N GLY A 61 15.13 -6.66 5.27
CA GLY A 61 14.61 -7.47 4.19
C GLY A 61 13.74 -6.71 3.21
N ASN A 62 12.85 -7.44 2.54
CA ASN A 62 11.93 -6.86 1.58
C ASN A 62 10.58 -7.57 1.62
N LEU A 63 9.55 -6.84 1.17
CA LEU A 63 8.18 -7.33 1.04
C LEU A 63 7.63 -6.87 -0.30
N LYS A 64 7.14 -7.81 -1.09
CA LYS A 64 6.47 -7.58 -2.36
C LYS A 64 5.08 -8.19 -2.33
N MET A 65 4.07 -7.43 -2.73
CA MET A 65 2.68 -7.86 -2.68
C MET A 65 1.92 -7.33 -3.89
N LEU A 66 0.99 -8.15 -4.37
CA LEU A 66 0.09 -7.86 -5.47
C LEU A 66 -1.28 -8.44 -5.14
N ILE A 67 -2.32 -7.62 -5.23
CA ILE A 67 -3.72 -8.02 -5.10
C ILE A 67 -4.41 -7.71 -6.42
N ASN A 68 -5.01 -8.74 -7.00
CA ASN A 68 -5.77 -8.63 -8.24
C ASN A 68 -7.27 -8.64 -7.92
N ASP A 69 -8.00 -7.60 -8.32
CA ASP A 69 -9.47 -7.49 -8.21
C ASP A 69 -10.03 -7.59 -6.78
N GLY A 70 -9.84 -6.54 -5.97
CA GLY A 70 -10.38 -6.41 -4.62
C GLY A 70 -11.47 -5.33 -4.49
N ALA A 71 -12.02 -5.18 -3.30
CA ALA A 71 -12.86 -4.04 -2.94
C ALA A 71 -12.59 -3.63 -1.49
N ILE A 72 -12.61 -2.32 -1.24
CA ILE A 72 -12.57 -1.76 0.11
C ILE A 72 -14.01 -1.43 0.50
N SER A 73 -14.48 -2.07 1.57
CA SER A 73 -15.82 -1.83 2.10
C SER A 73 -15.94 -0.43 2.68
N ARG A 74 -17.16 0.11 2.65
CA ARG A 74 -17.45 1.43 3.22
C ARG A 74 -17.17 1.45 4.72
N GLU A 75 -17.52 0.39 5.42
CA GLU A 75 -17.35 0.24 6.87
C GLU A 75 -15.87 0.25 7.25
N LEU A 76 -15.00 -0.34 6.43
CA LEU A 76 -13.56 -0.28 6.62
C LEU A 76 -13.01 1.15 6.42
N MET A 77 -13.52 1.87 5.42
CA MET A 77 -13.16 3.27 5.20
C MET A 77 -13.67 4.17 6.33
N GLU A 78 -14.87 3.91 6.84
CA GLU A 78 -15.46 4.62 7.98
C GLU A 78 -14.69 4.32 9.27
N LEU A 79 -14.33 3.06 9.54
CA LEU A 79 -13.51 2.65 10.69
C LEU A 79 -12.12 3.28 10.65
N ALA A 80 -11.46 3.31 9.48
CA ALA A 80 -10.22 4.03 9.29
C ALA A 80 -10.40 5.56 9.47
N GLY A 81 -11.61 6.06 9.19
CA GLY A 81 -12.02 7.45 9.33
C GLY A 81 -12.59 7.85 10.69
N LEU A 82 -12.72 6.95 11.68
CA LEU A 82 -13.38 7.30 12.95
C LEU A 82 -12.66 8.39 13.78
N ASN A 83 -11.39 8.70 13.49
CA ASN A 83 -10.69 9.91 14.00
C ASN A 83 -10.60 11.05 12.95
N VAL A 84 -10.91 10.76 11.69
CA VAL A 84 -10.92 11.69 10.56
C VAL A 84 -12.38 12.06 10.31
N GLY A 85 -12.92 13.00 11.09
CA GLY A 85 -14.36 13.30 11.12
C GLY A 85 -15.06 13.10 9.77
N ASN A 86 -16.18 12.36 9.78
CA ASN A 86 -17.00 11.83 8.65
C ASN A 86 -17.01 12.62 7.33
N TYR A 87 -16.74 13.92 7.40
CA TYR A 87 -16.64 14.86 6.31
C TYR A 87 -15.53 14.57 5.28
N VAL A 88 -14.39 13.98 5.67
CA VAL A 88 -13.26 13.76 4.73
C VAL A 88 -13.45 12.48 3.92
N VAL A 89 -13.84 11.36 4.54
CA VAL A 89 -13.98 10.08 3.84
C VAL A 89 -15.17 10.06 2.87
N GLY A 90 -16.35 10.54 3.31
CA GLY A 90 -17.58 10.53 2.50
C GLY A 90 -17.53 11.41 1.25
N LYS A 91 -16.78 12.52 1.28
CA LYS A 91 -16.58 13.39 0.10
C LYS A 91 -15.51 12.88 -0.86
N ILE A 92 -14.57 12.07 -0.37
CA ILE A 92 -13.38 11.62 -1.12
C ILE A 92 -13.65 10.30 -1.84
N PHE A 93 -14.34 9.35 -1.20
CA PHE A 93 -14.54 8.00 -1.74
C PHE A 93 -16.01 7.66 -2.08
N GLY A 94 -16.95 8.53 -1.73
CA GLY A 94 -18.38 8.34 -1.97
C GLY A 94 -19.03 7.29 -1.06
N ASP A 95 -20.34 7.06 -1.25
CA ASP A 95 -21.18 6.22 -0.38
C ASP A 95 -21.16 4.71 -0.73
N LYS A 96 -20.22 4.24 -1.55
CA LYS A 96 -20.21 2.87 -2.11
C LYS A 96 -18.85 2.19 -1.93
N GLU A 97 -18.83 0.86 -2.00
CA GLU A 97 -17.58 0.08 -2.04
C GLU A 97 -16.63 0.62 -3.11
N VAL A 98 -15.36 0.81 -2.75
CA VAL A 98 -14.34 1.24 -3.71
C VAL A 98 -13.71 0.00 -4.32
N LYS A 99 -14.04 -0.26 -5.59
CA LYS A 99 -13.41 -1.35 -6.35
C LYS A 99 -11.94 -1.05 -6.58
N ILE A 100 -11.09 -2.02 -6.22
CA ILE A 100 -9.65 -2.03 -6.43
C ILE A 100 -9.36 -3.00 -7.57
N ASN A 101 -8.98 -2.50 -8.75
CA ASN A 101 -8.56 -3.36 -9.84
C ASN A 101 -7.21 -4.01 -9.51
N CYS A 102 -6.27 -3.21 -9.00
CA CYS A 102 -4.94 -3.64 -8.63
C CYS A 102 -4.49 -2.95 -7.34
N ALA A 103 -3.90 -3.70 -6.40
CA ALA A 103 -3.03 -3.12 -5.39
C ALA A 103 -1.64 -3.73 -5.53
N ALA A 104 -0.61 -2.90 -5.58
CA ALA A 104 0.77 -3.36 -5.73
C ALA A 104 1.66 -2.63 -4.74
N ALA A 105 2.48 -3.40 -4.02
CA ALA A 105 3.37 -2.86 -2.99
C ALA A 105 4.73 -3.55 -3.03
N ASP A 106 5.79 -2.74 -2.91
CA ASP A 106 7.18 -3.14 -2.78
C ASP A 106 7.83 -2.28 -1.70
N PHE A 107 8.24 -2.91 -0.61
CA PHE A 107 8.89 -2.27 0.54
C PHE A 107 10.31 -2.81 0.74
N ASP A 108 11.22 -1.87 1.05
CA ASP A 108 12.54 -2.18 1.59
C ASP A 108 12.49 -1.97 3.11
N ILE A 109 12.99 -2.92 3.89
CA ILE A 109 12.99 -2.87 5.36
C ILE A 109 14.42 -2.85 5.84
N LYS A 110 14.78 -1.82 6.62
CA LYS A 110 16.11 -1.67 7.23
C LYS A 110 15.98 -1.31 8.69
N THR A 111 16.48 -2.17 9.57
CA THR A 111 16.43 -2.00 11.03
C THR A 111 15.03 -1.59 11.51
N GLY A 112 14.01 -2.30 11.05
CA GLY A 112 12.60 -2.06 11.37
C GLY A 112 11.94 -0.86 10.69
N LEU A 113 12.67 -0.06 9.90
CA LEU A 113 12.10 0.99 9.06
C LEU A 113 11.71 0.41 7.70
N ALA A 114 10.42 0.21 7.45
CA ALA A 114 9.88 -0.11 6.14
C ALA A 114 9.70 1.18 5.33
N THR A 115 10.27 1.22 4.13
CA THR A 115 10.21 2.34 3.19
C THR A 115 9.54 1.90 1.90
N THR A 116 8.58 2.68 1.41
CA THR A 116 7.89 2.42 0.13
C THR A 116 8.86 2.58 -1.03
N ARG A 117 9.05 1.53 -1.85
CA ARG A 117 9.65 1.63 -3.19
C ARG A 117 8.58 1.78 -4.26
N LEU A 118 7.45 1.10 -4.05
CA LEU A 118 6.20 1.30 -4.76
C LEU A 118 5.07 0.96 -3.82
N PHE A 119 4.05 1.80 -3.73
CA PHE A 119 2.79 1.42 -3.09
C PHE A 119 1.66 2.14 -3.80
N VAL A 120 0.85 1.37 -4.52
CA VAL A 120 -0.17 1.91 -5.42
C VAL A 120 -1.46 1.10 -5.34
N PHE A 121 -2.58 1.80 -5.39
CA PHE A 121 -3.90 1.22 -5.62
C PHE A 121 -4.49 1.78 -6.93
N ASP A 122 -4.75 0.91 -7.88
CA ASP A 122 -5.57 1.21 -9.04
C ASP A 122 -7.04 0.92 -8.75
N THR A 123 -7.86 1.96 -8.80
CA THR A 123 -9.31 1.87 -8.59
C THR A 123 -10.05 2.16 -9.88
N GLU A 124 -11.37 2.04 -9.88
CA GLU A 124 -12.18 2.44 -11.03
C GLU A 124 -11.97 3.91 -11.42
N ASN A 125 -11.88 4.81 -10.43
CA ASN A 125 -11.93 6.26 -10.66
C ASN A 125 -10.57 6.97 -10.52
N ALA A 126 -9.59 6.37 -9.85
CA ALA A 126 -8.30 6.99 -9.56
C ALA A 126 -7.17 5.96 -9.38
N ILE A 127 -5.94 6.40 -9.61
CA ILE A 127 -4.71 5.72 -9.19
C ILE A 127 -4.24 6.42 -7.91
N ILE A 128 -4.07 5.67 -6.83
CA ILE A 128 -3.68 6.20 -5.52
C ILE A 128 -2.25 5.79 -5.25
N TYR A 129 -1.33 6.74 -5.24
CA TYR A 129 0.06 6.53 -4.86
C TYR A 129 0.23 6.77 -3.36
N ILE A 130 1.05 5.95 -2.72
CA ILE A 130 1.37 6.08 -1.30
C ILE A 130 2.89 6.05 -1.16
N ASP A 131 3.43 7.12 -0.58
CA ASP A 131 4.87 7.27 -0.34
C ASP A 131 5.13 7.52 1.14
N GLY A 132 6.19 6.92 1.69
CA GLY A 132 6.63 7.21 3.03
C GLY A 132 7.23 6.01 3.76
N THR A 133 7.07 6.00 5.07
CA THR A 133 7.69 5.01 5.95
C THR A 133 6.75 4.49 7.02
N ALA A 134 7.02 3.27 7.46
CA ALA A 134 6.46 2.66 8.65
C ALA A 134 7.61 2.14 9.52
N ASN A 135 7.78 2.71 10.71
CA ASN A 135 8.83 2.33 11.64
C ASN A 135 8.28 1.35 12.67
N MET A 136 8.65 0.07 12.54
CA MET A 136 8.25 -1.01 13.43
C MET A 136 8.93 -0.94 14.80
N ALA A 137 10.06 -0.24 14.92
CA ALA A 137 10.78 -0.09 16.17
C ALA A 137 10.12 0.94 17.10
N THR A 138 9.53 1.99 16.51
CA THR A 138 8.85 3.07 17.22
C THR A 138 7.33 3.05 17.07
N GLU A 139 6.80 2.10 16.29
CA GLU A 139 5.38 1.96 15.94
C GLU A 139 4.78 3.23 15.32
N GLN A 140 5.53 3.88 14.43
CA GLN A 140 5.18 5.17 13.82
C GLN A 140 5.00 5.07 12.30
N LEU A 141 3.94 5.67 11.78
CA LEU A 141 3.67 5.87 10.36
C LEU A 141 4.00 7.31 9.96
N ASP A 142 4.52 7.46 8.75
CA ASP A 142 4.50 8.73 8.01
C ASP A 142 4.31 8.42 6.54
N LEU A 143 3.06 8.47 6.10
CA LEU A 143 2.64 8.20 4.73
C LEU A 143 2.02 9.45 4.12
N THR A 144 2.28 9.65 2.84
CA THR A 144 1.64 10.63 1.97
C THR A 144 0.83 9.87 0.94
N ILE A 145 -0.45 10.22 0.79
CA ILE A 145 -1.34 9.63 -0.20
C ILE A 145 -1.61 10.65 -1.29
N SER A 146 -1.27 10.32 -2.52
CA SER A 146 -1.39 11.18 -3.69
C SER A 146 -2.36 10.53 -4.68
N PRO A 147 -3.66 10.89 -4.64
CA PRO A 147 -4.63 10.36 -5.58
C PRO A 147 -4.58 11.09 -6.93
N GLU A 148 -4.61 10.32 -8.01
CA GLU A 148 -4.65 10.79 -9.39
C GLU A 148 -5.93 10.31 -10.08
N SER A 149 -6.82 11.24 -10.36
CA SER A 149 -8.10 10.93 -11.01
C SER A 149 -7.91 10.45 -12.44
N LYS A 150 -8.59 9.36 -12.82
CA LYS A 150 -8.68 8.86 -14.21
C LYS A 150 -9.67 9.67 -15.07
N GLY A 151 -10.46 10.56 -14.46
CA GLY A 151 -11.48 11.36 -15.16
C GLY A 151 -11.76 12.72 -14.52
N TRP A 152 -12.72 13.46 -15.09
CA TRP A 152 -13.06 14.82 -14.65
C TRP A 152 -13.83 14.87 -13.32
N ARG A 153 -14.39 13.74 -12.87
CA ARG A 153 -15.29 13.66 -11.70
C ARG A 153 -14.62 13.91 -10.34
N LEU A 154 -13.27 13.89 -10.26
CA LEU A 154 -12.52 14.02 -9.01
C LEU A 154 -11.45 15.13 -9.06
N ILE A 155 -11.68 16.20 -9.83
CA ILE A 155 -10.73 17.33 -9.96
C ILE A 155 -10.41 17.99 -8.60
N SER A 156 -11.32 17.95 -7.63
CA SER A 156 -11.13 18.50 -6.29
C SER A 156 -10.18 17.69 -5.40
N LEU A 157 -9.81 16.47 -5.78
CA LEU A 157 -9.05 15.52 -4.97
C LEU A 157 -7.53 15.59 -5.13
N ARG A 158 -6.99 16.54 -5.90
CA ARG A 158 -5.54 16.65 -6.18
C ARG A 158 -4.68 17.01 -4.96
N SER A 159 -5.28 17.33 -3.81
CA SER A 159 -4.51 17.64 -2.62
C SER A 159 -4.02 16.36 -1.97
N PRO A 160 -2.69 16.18 -1.80
CA PRO A 160 -2.16 15.01 -1.12
C PRO A 160 -2.73 14.92 0.30
N LEU A 161 -2.99 13.70 0.75
CA LEU A 161 -3.37 13.39 2.12
C LEU A 161 -2.12 12.91 2.86
N TYR A 162 -2.21 12.87 4.19
CA TYR A 162 -1.21 12.21 5.03
C TYR A 162 -1.86 11.25 5.99
N VAL A 163 -1.10 10.23 6.41
CA VAL A 163 -1.40 9.34 7.52
C VAL A 163 -0.13 9.23 8.36
N ARG A 164 -0.16 9.73 9.59
CA ARG A 164 1.03 9.94 10.44
C ARG A 164 0.78 9.53 11.89
N GLY A 165 1.84 9.31 12.64
CA GLY A 165 1.75 9.02 14.09
C GLY A 165 1.69 7.52 14.39
N LYS A 166 1.17 7.15 15.56
CA LYS A 166 1.31 5.78 16.07
C LYS A 166 0.44 4.79 15.30
N PHE A 167 0.89 3.55 15.14
CA PHE A 167 0.12 2.47 14.49
C PHE A 167 -1.27 2.28 15.12
N ILE A 168 -1.36 2.36 16.45
CA ILE A 168 -2.62 2.17 17.19
C ILE A 168 -3.60 3.32 17.02
N LYS A 169 -3.10 4.52 16.69
CA LYS A 169 -3.91 5.72 16.52
C LYS A 169 -3.21 6.68 15.54
N PRO A 170 -3.25 6.36 14.24
CA PRO A 170 -2.71 7.26 13.24
C PRO A 170 -3.63 8.48 13.13
N ASP A 171 -3.02 9.63 12.91
CA ASP A 171 -3.66 10.87 12.52
C ASP A 171 -3.65 10.97 11.00
N ALA A 172 -4.78 11.37 10.40
CA ALA A 172 -4.87 11.52 8.97
C ALA A 172 -5.59 12.80 8.60
N GLY A 173 -5.12 13.42 7.52
CA GLY A 173 -5.62 14.72 7.11
C GLY A 173 -5.22 15.08 5.70
N VAL A 174 -5.73 16.22 5.25
CA VAL A 174 -5.37 16.81 3.97
C VAL A 174 -4.11 17.66 4.18
N LYS A 175 -3.08 17.48 3.35
CA LYS A 175 -2.00 18.48 3.30
C LYS A 175 -2.60 19.77 2.74
N ALA A 176 -2.71 20.78 3.59
CA ALA A 176 -3.17 22.10 3.19
C ALA A 176 -2.14 22.72 2.24
N VAL A 177 -2.31 22.50 0.93
CA VAL A 177 -1.53 23.19 -0.09
C VAL A 177 -2.19 24.55 -0.33
N PRO A 178 -1.47 25.68 -0.15
CA PRO A 178 -1.97 26.99 -0.55
C PRO A 178 -2.51 26.91 -1.98
N LEU A 179 -3.73 27.41 -2.21
CA LEU A 179 -4.41 27.34 -3.52
C LEU A 179 -3.53 27.82 -4.69
N LEU A 180 -2.58 28.73 -4.42
CA LEU A 180 -1.63 29.31 -5.36
C LEU A 180 -0.54 28.34 -5.85
N LEU A 181 -0.23 27.28 -5.10
CA LEU A 181 0.79 26.28 -5.47
C LEU A 181 0.20 25.11 -6.28
N ARG A 182 -1.10 25.11 -6.58
CA ARG A 182 -1.77 24.05 -7.36
C ARG A 182 -1.41 24.04 -8.87
N GLY A 183 -0.38 24.77 -9.27
CA GLY A 183 0.01 25.00 -10.66
C GLY A 183 1.44 24.62 -11.01
N ALA A 184 2.24 24.15 -10.07
CA ALA A 184 3.61 23.72 -10.34
C ALA A 184 3.71 22.19 -10.41
N GLY A 185 4.86 21.77 -10.89
CA GLY A 185 5.15 20.49 -11.48
C GLY A 185 6.65 20.10 -11.33
N MET A 186 7.08 19.23 -10.39
CA MET A 186 8.23 18.29 -10.28
C MET A 186 8.26 16.84 -10.84
N VAL A 187 9.32 16.53 -11.58
CA VAL A 187 9.45 15.24 -12.27
C VAL A 187 10.18 14.32 -11.31
N ALA A 188 9.50 13.29 -10.82
CA ALA A 188 10.15 12.08 -10.32
C ALA A 188 10.14 11.02 -11.43
N LEU A 189 10.75 11.35 -12.58
CA LEU A 189 10.95 10.39 -13.67
C LEU A 189 12.10 9.46 -13.28
N GLY A 190 11.79 8.38 -12.55
CA GLY A 190 12.76 7.28 -12.42
C GLY A 190 12.55 6.30 -11.28
N VAL A 191 11.80 6.65 -10.23
CA VAL A 191 11.81 5.85 -8.99
C VAL A 191 10.99 4.56 -9.10
N ILE A 192 9.93 4.54 -9.91
CA ILE A 192 8.95 3.44 -9.93
C ILE A 192 9.26 2.29 -10.91
N ALA A 193 10.21 2.46 -11.83
CA ALA A 193 10.41 1.49 -12.92
C ALA A 193 10.95 0.13 -12.44
N ALA A 194 11.98 0.14 -11.58
CA ALA A 194 12.56 -1.09 -11.04
C ALA A 194 11.62 -1.84 -10.06
N PRO A 195 10.96 -1.16 -9.11
CA PRO A 195 9.94 -1.80 -8.26
C PRO A 195 8.80 -2.44 -9.06
N ALA A 196 8.30 -1.76 -10.10
CA ALA A 196 7.25 -2.30 -10.95
C ALA A 196 7.69 -3.59 -11.67
N ALA A 197 8.91 -3.61 -12.21
CA ALA A 197 9.46 -4.80 -12.86
C ALA A 197 9.59 -6.00 -11.89
N GLY A 198 9.99 -5.73 -10.64
CA GLY A 198 10.09 -6.75 -9.60
C GLY A 198 8.75 -7.37 -9.21
N LEU A 199 7.63 -6.66 -9.41
CA LEU A 199 6.28 -7.12 -9.10
C LEU A 199 5.60 -7.85 -10.27
N LEU A 200 6.06 -7.65 -11.52
CA LEU A 200 5.57 -8.41 -12.67
C LEU A 200 5.77 -9.92 -12.51
N ALA A 201 6.75 -10.36 -11.72
CA ALA A 201 6.93 -11.78 -11.40
C ALA A 201 5.76 -12.35 -10.58
N LEU A 202 5.02 -11.51 -9.84
CA LEU A 202 3.85 -11.91 -9.04
C LEU A 202 2.54 -11.94 -9.85
N VAL A 203 2.57 -11.52 -11.11
CA VAL A 203 1.39 -11.42 -12.00
C VAL A 203 0.95 -12.79 -12.53
N ALA A 204 1.77 -13.83 -12.38
CA ALA A 204 1.53 -15.15 -12.96
C ALA A 204 0.09 -15.65 -12.71
N PRO A 205 -0.64 -16.08 -13.75
CA PRO A 205 -2.06 -16.39 -13.65
C PRO A 205 -2.29 -17.71 -12.90
N SER A 206 -3.03 -17.66 -11.79
CA SER A 206 -3.46 -18.85 -11.05
C SER A 206 -4.78 -19.45 -11.55
N GLY A 207 -5.44 -18.87 -12.56
CA GLY A 207 -6.81 -19.30 -12.88
C GLY A 207 -7.47 -18.80 -14.16
N GLY A 208 -6.73 -18.47 -15.23
CA GLY A 208 -7.31 -18.15 -16.54
C GLY A 208 -7.99 -16.77 -16.67
N GLU A 209 -8.20 -16.04 -15.58
CA GLU A 209 -8.67 -14.65 -15.64
C GLU A 209 -7.52 -13.66 -15.92
N PRO A 210 -7.78 -12.59 -16.69
CA PRO A 210 -6.80 -11.56 -16.99
C PRO A 210 -6.37 -10.82 -15.71
N ASN A 211 -5.04 -10.71 -15.51
CA ASN A 211 -4.48 -9.99 -14.38
C ASN A 211 -4.60 -8.46 -14.59
N GLN A 212 -5.32 -7.80 -13.70
CA GLN A 212 -5.60 -6.36 -13.72
C GLN A 212 -4.38 -5.51 -13.33
N CYS A 213 -3.40 -6.07 -12.62
CA CYS A 213 -2.15 -5.39 -12.28
C CYS A 213 -1.15 -5.34 -13.44
N ALA A 214 -1.16 -6.33 -14.33
CA ALA A 214 -0.22 -6.41 -15.46
C ALA A 214 -0.14 -5.11 -16.31
N PRO A 215 -1.25 -4.55 -16.81
CA PRO A 215 -1.20 -3.34 -17.64
C PRO A 215 -0.67 -2.13 -16.87
N LEU A 216 -1.02 -1.97 -15.59
CA LEU A 216 -0.54 -0.87 -14.75
C LEU A 216 0.98 -0.98 -14.53
N LEU A 217 1.46 -2.16 -14.14
CA LEU A 217 2.88 -2.39 -13.86
C LEU A 217 3.74 -2.23 -15.11
N GLU A 218 3.27 -2.67 -16.28
CA GLU A 218 3.98 -2.42 -17.55
C GLU A 218 4.00 -0.93 -17.92
N GLN A 219 2.90 -0.19 -17.68
CA GLN A 219 2.90 1.26 -17.88
C GLN A 219 3.90 1.97 -16.95
N MET A 220 3.97 1.57 -15.68
CA MET A 220 4.92 2.11 -14.71
C MET A 220 6.37 1.80 -15.10
N LYS A 221 6.66 0.57 -15.50
CA LYS A 221 7.96 0.14 -16.02
C LYS A 221 8.37 0.92 -17.27
N ALA A 222 7.42 1.23 -18.15
CA ALA A 222 7.63 2.04 -19.34
C ALA A 222 7.71 3.56 -19.05
N GLY A 223 7.54 3.99 -17.80
CA GLY A 223 7.49 5.41 -17.42
C GLY A 223 6.26 6.17 -17.93
N LYS A 224 5.21 5.43 -18.31
CA LYS A 224 3.97 5.95 -18.92
C LYS A 224 2.81 6.07 -17.92
N ALA A 225 2.91 5.46 -16.74
CA ALA A 225 1.95 5.69 -15.68
C ALA A 225 1.89 7.18 -15.34
N PRO A 226 0.69 7.73 -15.04
CA PRO A 226 0.55 9.15 -14.76
C PRO A 226 1.47 9.50 -13.60
N LYS A 227 2.27 10.54 -13.83
CA LYS A 227 3.41 10.91 -13.00
C LYS A 227 2.86 11.53 -11.73
N THR A 228 3.32 11.03 -10.58
CA THR A 228 3.20 11.68 -9.27
C THR A 228 3.32 13.18 -9.45
N VAL A 229 2.30 13.90 -8.99
CA VAL A 229 2.23 15.35 -9.14
C VAL A 229 3.53 15.95 -8.66
N LYS A 230 4.08 16.53 -9.68
CA LYS A 230 5.25 17.30 -9.82
C LYS A 230 4.97 18.53 -8.87
N ASP A 231 5.79 18.84 -7.85
CA ASP A 231 5.73 20.08 -7.00
C ASP A 231 5.68 21.39 -7.77
#